data_AF-A0A3C0JC55-F1
#
_entry.id   AF-A0A3C0JC55-F1
#
_cell.length_a   1.000
_cell.length_b   1.000
_cell.length_c   1.000
_cell.angle_alpha   90.00
_cell.angle_beta   90.00
_cell.angle_gamma   90.00
#
_symmetry.space_group_name_H-M   'P 1'
#
loop_
_entity.id
_entity.type
_entity.pdbx_description
1 polymer ?
#
loop_
_entity_poly.entity_id
_entity_poly.type
_entity_poly.pdbx_seq_one_letter_code
_entity_poly.pdbx_strand_id
1 'polypeptide(L)'
;MRPARALIDLSALRHNYRVGRELGGQRALAVIKADAYGHGAARCAQALLAEADGFAVAFLEEAIALREAGIGAPILLLEGFFEESELELIGRHHLWTAVAADWQIDAIARASLPQPLKVWLKLDSGMHRLGFAAGDYHAAWQRLHGLPQVEEVVLMSHFARADELDSPRTGEQLAVQAQAYAGLPSKLSISNSPALLAWPQAHSDWARPGLMLYGASPFG
;
A
#
# COMPACT_ATOMS: atom_id res chain seq x y z
N MET A 1 -37.81 13.07 8.18
CA MET A 1 -36.53 12.47 7.72
C MET A 1 -35.62 13.61 7.27
N ARG A 2 -34.33 13.61 7.63
CA ARG A 2 -33.38 14.66 7.21
C ARG A 2 -33.04 14.47 5.72
N PRO A 3 -33.02 15.51 4.88
CA PRO A 3 -32.87 15.36 3.43
C PRO A 3 -31.42 15.11 2.95
N ALA A 4 -30.43 15.34 3.80
CA ALA A 4 -29.02 15.14 3.46
C ALA A 4 -28.72 13.66 3.21
N ARG A 5 -28.13 13.35 2.05
CA ARG A 5 -27.72 12.01 1.63
C ARG A 5 -26.46 12.08 0.77
N ALA A 6 -25.62 11.06 0.88
CA ALA A 6 -24.51 10.80 -0.04
C ALA A 6 -24.86 9.58 -0.90
N LEU A 7 -24.73 9.72 -2.22
CA LEU A 7 -24.97 8.64 -3.18
C LEU A 7 -23.62 8.07 -3.61
N ILE A 8 -23.43 6.76 -3.42
CA ILE A 8 -22.18 6.08 -3.76
C ILE A 8 -22.42 5.19 -4.98
N ASP A 9 -21.82 5.56 -6.10
CA ASP A 9 -21.89 4.78 -7.33
C ASP A 9 -20.78 3.72 -7.38
N LEU A 10 -21.14 2.48 -7.02
CA LEU A 10 -20.23 1.34 -7.04
C LEU A 10 -19.90 0.86 -8.45
N SER A 11 -20.63 1.29 -9.49
CA SER A 11 -20.26 1.00 -10.88
C SER A 11 -19.11 1.90 -11.33
N ALA A 12 -19.15 3.18 -10.96
CA ALA A 12 -18.06 4.13 -11.18
C ALA A 12 -16.78 3.70 -10.44
N LEU A 13 -16.91 3.22 -9.19
CA LEU A 13 -15.78 2.67 -8.44
C LEU A 13 -15.06 1.54 -9.18
N ARG A 14 -15.81 0.56 -9.71
CA ARG A 14 -15.26 -0.56 -10.49
C ARG A 14 -14.58 -0.09 -11.77
N HIS A 15 -15.22 0.83 -12.48
CA HIS A 15 -14.64 1.42 -13.67
C HIS A 15 -13.28 2.07 -13.37
N ASN A 16 -13.22 2.93 -12.35
CA ASN A 16 -12.00 3.64 -11.95
C ASN A 16 -10.91 2.69 -11.45
N TYR A 17 -11.29 1.62 -10.74
CA TYR A 17 -10.34 0.58 -10.33
C TYR A 17 -9.68 -0.09 -11.53
N ARG A 18 -10.46 -0.48 -12.55
CA ARG A 18 -9.94 -1.08 -13.78
C ARG A 18 -8.97 -0.15 -14.51
N VAL A 19 -9.31 1.14 -14.60
CA VAL A 19 -8.41 2.17 -15.17
C VAL A 19 -7.10 2.23 -14.39
N GLY A 20 -7.16 2.33 -13.05
CA GLY A 20 -5.95 2.37 -12.21
C GLY A 20 -5.09 1.11 -12.31
N ARG A 21 -5.72 -0.07 -12.44
CA ARG A 21 -5.05 -1.35 -12.63
C ARG A 21 -4.37 -1.47 -13.99
N GLU A 22 -5.02 -0.99 -15.05
CA GLU A 22 -4.49 -0.96 -16.41
C GLU A 22 -3.26 -0.04 -16.51
N LEU A 23 -3.35 1.18 -15.98
CA LEU A 23 -2.22 2.12 -15.91
C LEU A 23 -1.06 1.58 -15.07
N GLY A 24 -1.36 0.73 -14.08
CA GLY A 24 -0.41 0.13 -13.16
C GLY A 24 0.27 -1.16 -13.62
N GLY A 25 0.06 -1.62 -14.86
CA GLY A 25 0.73 -2.83 -15.35
C GLY A 25 0.17 -4.16 -14.82
N GLN A 26 -1.13 -4.20 -14.50
CA GLN A 26 -1.97 -5.40 -14.21
C GLN A 26 -2.20 -5.80 -12.75
N ARG A 27 -1.50 -5.25 -11.76
CA ARG A 27 -1.83 -5.48 -10.35
C ARG A 27 -2.06 -4.18 -9.61
N ALA A 28 -3.17 -4.09 -8.87
CA ALA A 28 -3.47 -2.93 -8.05
C ALA A 28 -4.05 -3.31 -6.69
N LEU A 29 -3.61 -2.60 -5.65
CA LEU A 29 -4.26 -2.58 -4.35
C LEU A 29 -5.22 -1.39 -4.30
N ALA A 30 -6.52 -1.66 -4.16
CA ALA A 30 -7.50 -0.61 -3.96
C ALA A 30 -7.30 0.02 -2.57
N VAL A 31 -6.88 1.28 -2.52
CA VAL A 31 -6.63 1.99 -1.26
C VAL A 31 -7.96 2.48 -0.70
N ILE A 32 -8.42 1.82 0.36
CA ILE A 32 -9.75 2.01 0.97
C ILE A 32 -9.67 2.40 2.46
N LYS A 33 -8.54 2.96 2.89
CA LYS A 33 -8.38 3.57 4.22
C LYS A 33 -9.38 4.70 4.48
N ALA A 34 -9.53 5.09 5.74
CA ALA A 34 -10.45 6.11 6.22
C ALA A 34 -11.88 5.88 5.73
N ASP A 35 -12.38 4.66 5.95
CA ASP A 35 -13.71 4.22 5.49
C ASP A 35 -13.93 4.41 3.97
N ALA A 36 -12.94 3.99 3.16
CA ALA A 36 -12.89 4.25 1.72
C ALA A 36 -13.06 5.73 1.39
N TYR A 37 -12.28 6.59 2.05
CA TYR A 37 -12.35 8.04 1.87
C TYR A 37 -13.78 8.57 2.10
N GLY A 38 -14.50 7.98 3.07
CA GLY A 38 -15.89 8.30 3.41
C GLY A 38 -16.98 7.64 2.53
N HIS A 39 -16.62 6.73 1.63
CA HIS A 39 -17.57 6.04 0.74
C HIS A 39 -18.09 4.70 1.30
N GLY A 40 -17.56 4.24 2.44
CA GLY A 40 -17.93 2.98 3.10
C GLY A 40 -17.02 1.82 2.69
N ALA A 41 -15.99 1.52 3.48
CA ALA A 41 -14.93 0.56 3.16
C ALA A 41 -15.46 -0.84 2.85
N ALA A 42 -16.34 -1.39 3.70
CA ALA A 42 -16.90 -2.73 3.49
C ALA A 42 -17.70 -2.81 2.18
N ARG A 43 -18.50 -1.78 1.85
CA ARG A 43 -19.30 -1.72 0.62
C ARG A 43 -18.43 -1.58 -0.63
N CYS A 44 -17.40 -0.73 -0.56
CA CYS A 44 -16.42 -0.57 -1.63
C CYS A 44 -15.63 -1.87 -1.86
N ALA A 45 -15.16 -2.52 -0.79
CA ALA A 45 -14.43 -3.78 -0.87
C ALA A 45 -15.28 -4.91 -1.47
N GLN A 46 -16.53 -5.07 -1.02
CA GLN A 46 -17.46 -6.04 -1.59
C GLN A 46 -17.71 -5.79 -3.08
N ALA A 47 -17.82 -4.53 -3.50
CA ALA A 47 -18.03 -4.17 -4.90
C ALA A 47 -16.84 -4.56 -5.79
N LEU A 48 -15.62 -4.46 -5.27
CA LEU A 48 -14.37 -4.72 -5.97
C LEU A 48 -13.85 -6.16 -5.81
N LEU A 49 -14.46 -6.98 -4.94
CA LEU A 49 -13.92 -8.28 -4.54
C LEU A 49 -13.63 -9.24 -5.71
N ALA A 50 -14.42 -9.17 -6.78
CA ALA A 50 -14.26 -10.02 -7.96
C ALA A 50 -13.16 -9.56 -8.93
N GLU A 51 -12.62 -8.35 -8.76
CA GLU A 51 -11.67 -7.74 -9.71
C GLU A 51 -10.40 -7.17 -9.04
N ALA A 52 -10.42 -6.88 -7.74
CA ALA A 52 -9.28 -6.35 -7.02
C ALA A 52 -8.21 -7.40 -6.74
N ASP A 53 -6.94 -7.08 -7.00
CA ASP A 53 -5.81 -7.96 -6.65
C ASP A 53 -5.53 -7.92 -5.13
N GLY A 54 -6.07 -6.91 -4.45
CA GLY A 54 -6.11 -6.77 -2.99
C GLY A 54 -6.55 -5.37 -2.57
N PHE A 55 -6.52 -5.14 -1.27
CA PHE A 55 -6.89 -3.87 -0.64
C PHE A 55 -5.73 -3.31 0.17
N ALA A 56 -5.74 -2.00 0.41
CA ALA A 56 -4.80 -1.34 1.31
C ALA A 56 -5.51 -0.38 2.26
N VAL A 57 -5.20 -0.49 3.54
CA VAL A 57 -5.77 0.29 4.65
C VAL A 57 -4.66 0.95 5.47
N ALA A 58 -4.99 1.91 6.33
CA ALA A 58 -4.00 2.58 7.15
C ALA A 58 -3.58 1.71 8.34
N PHE A 59 -4.56 1.17 9.07
CA PHE A 59 -4.37 0.55 10.39
C PHE A 59 -5.03 -0.83 10.50
N LEU A 60 -4.65 -1.57 11.54
CA LEU A 60 -5.10 -2.94 11.79
C LEU A 60 -6.62 -3.05 11.96
N GLU A 61 -7.23 -2.08 12.65
CA GLU A 61 -8.66 -2.07 12.93
C GLU A 61 -9.49 -2.01 11.64
N GLU A 62 -9.03 -1.26 10.64
CA GLU A 62 -9.68 -1.20 9.32
C GLU A 62 -9.59 -2.57 8.62
N ALA A 63 -8.46 -3.26 8.73
CA ALA A 63 -8.30 -4.60 8.15
C ALA A 63 -9.18 -5.63 8.85
N ILE A 64 -9.28 -5.59 10.18
CA ILE A 64 -10.15 -6.49 10.95
C ILE A 64 -11.62 -6.24 10.59
N ALA A 65 -12.06 -4.98 10.51
CA ALA A 65 -13.42 -4.65 10.09
C ALA A 65 -13.76 -5.21 8.69
N LEU A 66 -12.80 -5.19 7.75
CA LEU A 66 -12.97 -5.82 6.44
C LEU A 66 -13.05 -7.34 6.52
N ARG A 67 -12.23 -7.99 7.36
CA ARG A 67 -12.30 -9.45 7.60
C ARG A 67 -13.66 -9.85 8.19
N GLU A 68 -14.15 -9.11 9.18
CA GLU A 68 -15.48 -9.30 9.78
C GLU A 68 -16.61 -9.08 8.76
N ALA A 69 -16.42 -8.17 7.80
CA ALA A 69 -17.34 -7.97 6.68
C ALA A 69 -17.23 -9.05 5.57
N GLY A 70 -16.44 -10.11 5.79
CA GLY A 70 -16.29 -11.25 4.89
C GLY A 70 -15.29 -11.08 3.76
N ILE A 71 -14.42 -10.05 3.82
CA ILE A 71 -13.40 -9.83 2.79
C ILE A 71 -12.23 -10.79 3.01
N GLY A 72 -12.14 -11.81 2.14
CA GLY A 72 -11.03 -12.79 2.15
C GLY A 72 -9.83 -12.43 1.26
N ALA A 73 -9.91 -11.35 0.47
CA ALA A 73 -8.82 -10.92 -0.40
C ALA A 73 -7.59 -10.42 0.39
N PRO A 74 -6.40 -10.31 -0.23
CA PRO A 74 -5.25 -9.70 0.43
C PRO A 74 -5.53 -8.28 0.93
N ILE A 75 -5.02 -7.96 2.12
CA ILE A 75 -5.12 -6.62 2.72
C ILE A 75 -3.73 -6.21 3.21
N LEU A 76 -3.26 -5.05 2.75
CA LEU A 76 -2.01 -4.42 3.18
C LEU A 76 -2.27 -3.35 4.24
N LEU A 77 -1.55 -3.41 5.35
CA LEU A 77 -1.40 -2.32 6.31
C LEU A 77 -0.33 -1.34 5.81
N LEU A 78 -0.73 -0.15 5.37
CA LEU A 78 0.17 0.84 4.74
C LEU A 78 1.19 1.44 5.69
N GLU A 79 0.88 1.49 6.98
CA GLU A 79 1.75 2.04 8.03
C GLU A 79 2.45 0.93 8.85
N GLY A 80 2.07 -0.31 8.60
CA GLY A 80 2.55 -1.47 9.34
C GLY A 80 1.78 -1.68 10.64
N PHE A 81 2.47 -2.20 11.64
CA PHE A 81 1.99 -2.32 13.02
C PHE A 81 2.69 -1.31 13.93
N PHE A 82 2.03 -0.91 15.02
CA PHE A 82 2.56 0.06 15.98
C PHE A 82 3.09 -0.60 17.25
N GLU A 83 2.65 -1.82 17.55
CA GLU A 83 3.11 -2.62 18.68
C GLU A 83 3.39 -4.08 18.27
N GLU A 84 4.35 -4.74 18.93
CA GLU A 84 4.70 -6.15 18.66
C GLU A 84 3.52 -7.11 18.89
N SER A 85 2.60 -6.76 19.79
CA SER A 85 1.37 -7.50 20.09
C SER A 85 0.43 -7.63 18.88
N GLU A 86 0.47 -6.68 17.94
CA GLU A 86 -0.36 -6.71 16.73
C GLU A 86 0.03 -7.83 15.75
N LEU A 87 1.27 -8.34 15.83
CA LEU A 87 1.77 -9.39 14.93
C LEU A 87 0.96 -10.69 15.03
N GLU A 88 0.42 -11.01 16.21
CA GLU A 88 -0.48 -12.16 16.39
C GLU A 88 -1.72 -12.02 15.50
N LEU A 89 -2.36 -10.83 15.53
CA LEU A 89 -3.55 -10.54 14.75
C LEU A 89 -3.24 -10.46 13.26
N ILE A 90 -2.11 -9.85 12.88
CA ILE A 90 -1.62 -9.81 11.49
C ILE A 90 -1.46 -11.21 10.93
N GLY A 91 -0.80 -12.10 11.66
CA GLY A 91 -0.61 -13.50 11.27
C GLY A 91 -1.93 -14.25 11.17
N ARG A 92 -2.79 -14.13 12.18
CA ARG A 92 -4.11 -14.81 12.24
C ARG A 92 -5.05 -14.38 11.11
N HIS A 93 -5.02 -13.12 10.72
CA HIS A 93 -5.88 -12.58 9.66
C HIS A 93 -5.22 -12.57 8.27
N HIS A 94 -4.04 -13.19 8.14
CA HIS A 94 -3.30 -13.29 6.89
C HIS A 94 -3.09 -11.91 6.22
N LEU A 95 -2.70 -10.91 7.01
CA LEU A 95 -2.50 -9.54 6.53
C LEU A 95 -1.08 -9.38 5.96
N TRP A 96 -0.95 -8.51 4.96
CA TRP A 96 0.34 -8.00 4.52
C TRP A 96 0.66 -6.75 5.35
N THR A 97 1.93 -6.52 5.66
CA THR A 97 2.32 -5.38 6.51
C THR A 97 3.46 -4.59 5.91
N ALA A 98 3.37 -3.27 5.95
CA ALA A 98 4.52 -2.42 5.72
C ALA A 98 5.52 -2.55 6.89
N VAL A 99 6.80 -2.38 6.59
CA VAL A 99 7.89 -2.27 7.57
C VAL A 99 8.73 -1.06 7.22
N ALA A 100 8.94 -0.19 8.19
CA ALA A 100 9.49 1.14 8.00
C ALA A 100 10.53 1.55 9.06
N ALA A 101 10.81 0.69 10.04
CA ALA A 101 11.80 0.91 11.07
C ALA A 101 12.43 -0.40 11.57
N ASP A 102 13.65 -0.34 12.10
CA ASP A 102 14.41 -1.51 12.57
C ASP A 102 13.68 -2.33 13.63
N TRP A 103 13.01 -1.66 14.57
CA TRP A 103 12.30 -2.34 15.65
C TRP A 103 11.19 -3.27 15.14
N GLN A 104 10.58 -2.95 13.98
CA GLN A 104 9.58 -3.82 13.35
C GLN A 104 10.21 -5.08 12.77
N ILE A 105 11.43 -4.97 12.20
CA ILE A 105 12.19 -6.15 11.73
C ILE A 105 12.52 -7.05 12.93
N ASP A 106 12.97 -6.44 14.04
CA ASP A 106 13.31 -7.17 15.26
C ASP A 106 12.09 -7.86 15.89
N ALA A 107 10.93 -7.20 15.88
CA ALA A 107 9.66 -7.78 16.33
C ALA A 107 9.25 -8.98 15.46
N ILE A 108 9.33 -8.85 14.13
CA ILE A 108 9.05 -9.96 13.19
C ILE A 108 10.00 -11.14 13.43
N ALA A 109 11.28 -10.87 13.67
CA ALA A 109 12.28 -11.91 13.90
C ALA A 109 12.02 -12.74 15.17
N ARG A 110 11.35 -12.16 16.17
CA ARG A 110 10.96 -12.83 17.43
C ARG A 110 9.58 -13.46 17.37
N ALA A 111 8.74 -13.05 16.43
CA ALA A 111 7.35 -13.48 16.38
C ALA A 111 7.20 -14.98 16.08
N SER A 112 6.28 -15.62 16.80
CA SER A 112 5.73 -16.92 16.42
C SER A 112 4.48 -16.68 15.60
N LEU A 113 4.54 -16.98 14.31
CA LEU A 113 3.47 -16.72 13.37
C LEU A 113 2.93 -18.04 12.82
N PRO A 114 1.60 -18.15 12.58
CA PRO A 114 1.02 -19.34 11.98
C PRO A 114 1.53 -19.58 10.56
N GLN A 115 1.97 -18.52 9.88
CA GLN A 115 2.58 -18.56 8.56
C GLN A 115 3.51 -17.35 8.36
N PRO A 116 4.49 -17.44 7.45
CA PRO A 116 5.33 -16.29 7.09
C PRO A 116 4.51 -15.13 6.50
N LEU A 117 5.03 -13.91 6.67
CA LEU A 117 4.40 -12.67 6.21
C LEU A 117 4.90 -12.27 4.84
N LYS A 118 4.01 -11.63 4.08
CA LYS A 118 4.41 -10.74 3.00
C LYS A 118 4.65 -9.35 3.55
N VAL A 119 5.89 -8.88 3.45
CA VAL A 119 6.35 -7.60 4.00
C VAL A 119 6.55 -6.59 2.89
N TRP A 120 6.12 -5.35 3.13
CA TRP A 120 6.33 -4.22 2.22
C TRP A 120 7.36 -3.27 2.85
N LEU A 121 8.63 -3.42 2.47
CA LEU A 121 9.72 -2.64 3.03
C LEU A 121 9.69 -1.21 2.47
N LYS A 122 9.48 -0.24 3.37
CA LYS A 122 9.20 1.13 3.00
C LYS A 122 10.46 1.99 2.99
N LEU A 123 10.76 2.60 1.84
CA LEU A 123 11.81 3.60 1.66
C LEU A 123 11.23 5.00 1.90
N ASP A 124 11.89 5.79 2.73
CA ASP A 124 11.74 7.24 2.68
C ASP A 124 12.62 7.80 1.56
N SER A 125 12.01 8.09 0.42
CA SER A 125 12.71 8.65 -0.72
C SER A 125 12.71 10.18 -0.76
N GLY A 126 12.20 10.85 0.29
CA GLY A 126 12.11 12.32 0.38
C GLY A 126 10.77 12.87 0.88
N MET A 127 9.84 12.01 1.33
CA MET A 127 8.59 12.47 1.96
C MET A 127 8.80 12.79 3.45
N HIS A 128 9.82 12.19 4.08
CA HIS A 128 10.20 12.41 5.49
C HIS A 128 9.05 12.16 6.48
N ARG A 129 8.26 11.12 6.20
CA ARG A 129 7.14 10.71 7.03
C ARG A 129 7.33 9.33 7.65
N LEU A 130 7.65 8.33 6.83
CA LEU A 130 7.78 6.94 7.27
C LEU A 130 8.57 6.13 6.23
N GLY A 131 9.59 5.40 6.68
CA GLY A 131 10.43 4.53 5.86
C GLY A 131 11.90 4.64 6.25
N PHE A 132 12.69 3.68 5.80
CA PHE A 132 14.14 3.67 5.97
C PHE A 132 14.80 4.72 5.07
N ALA A 133 15.90 5.31 5.53
CA ALA A 133 16.76 6.11 4.68
C ALA A 133 17.43 5.23 3.61
N ALA A 134 17.78 5.82 2.46
CA ALA A 134 18.38 5.09 1.34
C ALA A 134 19.68 4.36 1.72
N GLY A 135 20.49 4.92 2.63
CA GLY A 135 21.74 4.31 3.10
C GLY A 135 21.56 3.02 3.89
N ASP A 136 20.43 2.88 4.60
CA ASP A 136 20.14 1.72 5.45
C ASP A 136 19.25 0.68 4.76
N TYR A 137 18.70 1.04 3.59
CA TYR A 137 17.65 0.27 2.93
C TYR A 137 18.08 -1.16 2.54
N HIS A 138 19.29 -1.31 2.01
CA HIS A 138 19.81 -2.62 1.60
C HIS A 138 20.03 -3.55 2.80
N ALA A 139 20.53 -3.01 3.92
CA ALA A 139 20.71 -3.77 5.15
C ALA A 139 19.37 -4.22 5.75
N ALA A 140 18.36 -3.33 5.75
CA ALA A 140 17.00 -3.65 6.17
C ALA A 140 16.38 -4.75 5.30
N TRP A 141 16.56 -4.67 3.97
CA TRP A 141 16.10 -5.70 3.03
C TRP A 141 16.75 -7.05 3.29
N GLN A 142 18.07 -7.09 3.46
CA GLN A 142 18.81 -8.34 3.73
C GLN A 142 18.34 -9.00 5.02
N ARG A 143 18.12 -8.21 6.08
CA ARG A 143 17.59 -8.72 7.35
C ARG A 143 16.22 -9.36 7.14
N LEU A 144 15.27 -8.65 6.53
CA LEU A 144 13.92 -9.17 6.28
C LEU A 144 13.92 -10.41 5.39
N HIS A 145 14.67 -10.38 4.28
CA HIS A 145 14.76 -11.51 3.34
C HIS A 145 15.38 -12.76 3.97
N GLY A 146 16.23 -12.60 5.00
CA GLY A 146 16.83 -13.71 5.73
C GLY A 146 15.94 -14.32 6.83
N LEU A 147 14.80 -13.71 7.16
CA LEU A 147 13.92 -14.20 8.23
C LEU A 147 13.00 -15.32 7.75
N PRO A 148 12.93 -16.47 8.45
CA PRO A 148 11.94 -17.50 8.15
C PRO A 148 10.48 -17.03 8.33
N GLN A 149 10.28 -15.94 9.07
CA GLN A 149 8.99 -15.29 9.26
C GLN A 149 8.54 -14.47 8.04
N VAL A 150 9.36 -14.31 7.00
CA VAL A 150 9.05 -13.51 5.82
C VAL A 150 9.06 -14.38 4.56
N GLU A 151 7.93 -14.45 3.87
CA GLU A 151 7.78 -15.15 2.58
C GLU A 151 8.32 -14.31 1.42
N GLU A 152 7.95 -13.03 1.40
CA GLU A 152 8.24 -12.13 0.28
C GLU A 152 8.43 -10.71 0.80
N VAL A 153 9.43 -10.02 0.24
CA VAL A 153 9.63 -8.58 0.43
C VAL A 153 9.22 -7.83 -0.84
N VAL A 154 8.33 -6.85 -0.71
CA VAL A 154 7.98 -5.88 -1.75
C VAL A 154 8.62 -4.54 -1.40
N LEU A 155 9.31 -3.93 -2.36
CA LEU A 155 9.93 -2.61 -2.20
C LEU A 155 8.87 -1.53 -2.36
N MET A 156 8.69 -0.70 -1.34
CA MET A 156 7.61 0.28 -1.29
C MET A 156 8.16 1.69 -1.05
N SER A 157 7.66 2.68 -1.80
CA SER A 157 7.78 4.10 -1.41
C SER A 157 6.53 4.88 -1.78
N HIS A 158 6.49 6.19 -1.53
CA HIS A 158 5.35 7.04 -1.85
C HIS A 158 5.80 8.45 -2.24
N PHE A 159 5.22 8.97 -3.31
CA PHE A 159 5.49 10.33 -3.76
C PHE A 159 4.82 11.37 -2.87
N ALA A 160 5.55 12.44 -2.58
CA ALA A 160 5.07 13.56 -1.79
C ALA A 160 4.29 14.58 -2.63
N ARG A 161 4.68 14.77 -3.90
CA ARG A 161 4.19 15.84 -4.78
C ARG A 161 3.98 15.40 -6.24
N ALA A 162 3.53 14.16 -6.46
CA ALA A 162 3.28 13.67 -7.82
C ALA A 162 2.08 14.36 -8.50
N ASP A 163 1.24 15.04 -7.73
CA ASP A 163 0.17 15.92 -8.17
C ASP A 163 0.67 17.26 -8.75
N GLU A 164 1.92 17.64 -8.49
CA GLU A 164 2.50 18.86 -9.02
C GLU A 164 3.41 18.56 -10.22
N LEU A 165 2.86 18.65 -11.43
CA LEU A 165 3.54 18.22 -12.65
C LEU A 165 4.84 18.98 -12.97
N ASP A 166 4.92 20.24 -12.57
CA ASP A 166 6.10 21.09 -12.76
C ASP A 166 7.15 20.97 -11.64
N SER A 167 6.85 20.18 -10.60
CA SER A 167 7.71 20.03 -9.42
C SER A 167 8.82 19.00 -9.70
N PRO A 168 10.10 19.32 -9.45
CA PRO A 168 11.19 18.37 -9.65
C PRO A 168 11.16 17.22 -8.62
N ARG A 169 10.39 17.36 -7.55
CA ARG A 169 10.38 16.44 -6.40
C ARG A 169 10.10 14.99 -6.77
N THR A 170 9.18 14.74 -7.71
CA THR A 170 8.89 13.36 -8.14
C THR A 170 10.09 12.74 -8.84
N GLY A 171 10.80 13.50 -9.68
CA GLY A 171 12.05 13.08 -10.30
C GLY A 171 13.17 12.81 -9.29
N GLU A 172 13.32 13.68 -8.28
CA GLU A 172 14.28 13.49 -7.18
C GLU A 172 13.98 12.20 -6.40
N GLN A 173 12.71 11.96 -6.03
CA GLN A 173 12.30 10.76 -5.33
C GLN A 173 12.53 9.49 -6.18
N LEU A 174 12.31 9.55 -7.49
CA LEU A 174 12.59 8.44 -8.42
C LEU A 174 14.10 8.12 -8.48
N ALA A 175 14.97 9.14 -8.48
CA ALA A 175 16.41 8.92 -8.46
C ALA A 175 16.88 8.23 -7.17
N VAL A 176 16.35 8.67 -6.02
CA VAL A 176 16.63 8.02 -4.72
C VAL A 176 16.12 6.58 -4.69
N GLN A 177 14.91 6.32 -5.21
CA GLN A 177 14.35 4.97 -5.33
C GLN A 177 15.21 4.07 -6.21
N ALA A 178 15.62 4.54 -7.39
CA ALA A 178 16.47 3.77 -8.30
C ALA A 178 17.80 3.37 -7.66
N GLN A 179 18.43 4.27 -6.90
CA GLN A 179 19.66 3.97 -6.18
C GLN A 179 19.44 2.96 -5.04
N ALA A 180 18.42 3.18 -4.20
CA ALA A 180 18.14 2.33 -3.03
C ALA A 180 17.71 0.90 -3.41
N TYR A 181 17.05 0.73 -4.56
CA TYR A 181 16.52 -0.55 -5.03
C TYR A 181 17.48 -1.31 -5.96
N ALA A 182 18.61 -0.70 -6.35
CA ALA A 182 19.55 -1.30 -7.29
C ALA A 182 20.02 -2.68 -6.82
N GLY A 183 19.84 -3.68 -7.70
CA GLY A 183 20.28 -5.06 -7.44
C GLY A 183 19.40 -5.88 -6.50
N LEU A 184 18.29 -5.32 -5.97
CA LEU A 184 17.34 -6.06 -5.14
C LEU A 184 16.35 -6.86 -6.00
N PRO A 185 16.29 -8.20 -5.89
CA PRO A 185 15.40 -9.04 -6.70
C PRO A 185 13.99 -9.08 -6.10
N SER A 186 13.33 -7.94 -5.99
CA SER A 186 12.02 -7.80 -5.32
C SER A 186 11.05 -6.97 -6.13
N LYS A 187 9.76 -7.27 -5.98
CA LYS A 187 8.69 -6.51 -6.64
C LYS A 187 8.62 -5.09 -6.11
N LEU A 188 8.15 -4.15 -6.92
CA LEU A 188 8.11 -2.72 -6.64
C LEU A 188 6.69 -2.19 -6.51
N SER A 189 6.48 -1.24 -5.59
CA SER A 189 5.27 -0.46 -5.48
C SER A 189 5.56 0.98 -5.08
N ILE A 190 5.43 1.92 -6.02
CA ILE A 190 5.70 3.35 -5.80
C ILE A 190 4.54 4.25 -6.25
N SER A 191 3.67 3.76 -7.14
CA SER A 191 2.68 4.59 -7.84
C SER A 191 1.38 4.74 -7.06
N ASN A 192 1.15 5.96 -6.56
CA ASN A 192 -0.16 6.43 -6.08
C ASN A 192 -0.99 7.01 -7.25
N SER A 193 -2.22 7.46 -6.99
CA SER A 193 -3.11 8.00 -8.04
C SER A 193 -2.48 9.05 -8.97
N PRO A 194 -1.85 10.14 -8.49
CA PRO A 194 -1.22 11.10 -9.39
C PRO A 194 -0.04 10.50 -10.18
N ALA A 195 0.77 9.64 -9.56
CA ALA A 195 1.85 8.95 -10.27
C ALA A 195 1.34 8.06 -11.41
N LEU A 196 0.26 7.30 -11.17
CA LEU A 196 -0.36 6.46 -12.20
C LEU A 196 -0.88 7.26 -13.40
N LEU A 197 -1.40 8.48 -13.15
CA LEU A 197 -2.03 9.30 -14.18
C LEU A 197 -1.04 10.15 -14.99
N ALA A 198 0.10 10.54 -14.42
CA ALA A 198 0.99 11.53 -15.04
C ALA A 198 2.47 11.17 -15.09
N TRP A 199 2.90 10.07 -14.46
CA TRP A 199 4.32 9.73 -14.32
C TRP A 199 4.62 8.31 -14.83
N PRO A 200 4.62 8.07 -16.16
CA PRO A 200 4.83 6.74 -16.74
C PRO A 200 6.18 6.09 -16.39
N GLN A 201 7.18 6.90 -16.01
CA GLN A 201 8.47 6.43 -15.52
C GLN A 201 8.41 5.82 -14.10
N ALA A 202 7.34 6.11 -13.34
CA ALA A 202 7.09 5.50 -12.04
C ALA A 202 6.43 4.12 -12.22
N HIS A 203 7.16 3.19 -12.83
CA HIS A 203 6.71 1.82 -13.01
C HIS A 203 6.59 1.10 -11.64
N SER A 204 5.54 0.30 -11.47
CA SER A 204 5.33 -0.54 -10.29
C SER A 204 4.84 -1.93 -10.71
N ASP A 205 5.24 -2.97 -9.98
CA ASP A 205 4.61 -4.30 -10.05
C ASP A 205 3.27 -4.33 -9.30
N TRP A 206 3.07 -3.40 -8.37
CA TRP A 206 1.81 -3.17 -7.67
C TRP A 206 1.47 -1.68 -7.66
N ALA A 207 0.38 -1.29 -8.33
CA ALA A 207 -0.18 0.04 -8.21
C ALA A 207 -0.99 0.21 -6.92
N ARG A 208 -1.12 1.45 -6.43
CA ARG A 208 -1.93 1.77 -5.23
C ARG A 208 -2.90 2.94 -5.50
N PRO A 209 -3.89 2.76 -6.40
CA PRO A 209 -4.90 3.77 -6.63
C PRO A 209 -5.74 4.02 -5.37
N GLY A 210 -5.86 5.29 -4.97
CA GLY A 210 -6.69 5.73 -3.85
C GLY A 210 -7.71 6.75 -4.33
N LEU A 211 -7.35 8.04 -4.31
CA LEU A 211 -8.26 9.13 -4.64
C LEU A 211 -8.96 8.95 -6.01
N MET A 212 -8.22 8.48 -7.02
CA MET A 212 -8.79 8.24 -8.36
C MET A 212 -9.92 7.20 -8.39
N LEU A 213 -9.95 6.25 -7.43
CA LEU A 213 -11.02 5.25 -7.35
C LEU A 213 -12.39 5.92 -7.16
N TYR A 214 -12.40 7.07 -6.49
CA TYR A 214 -13.60 7.83 -6.15
C TYR A 214 -13.93 8.91 -7.18
N GLY A 215 -13.30 8.87 -8.37
CA GLY A 215 -13.59 9.81 -9.46
C GLY A 215 -13.12 11.24 -9.19
N ALA A 216 -12.24 11.44 -8.20
CA ALA A 216 -11.65 12.73 -7.89
C ALA A 216 -10.26 12.86 -8.53
N SER A 217 -10.02 13.97 -9.22
CA SER A 217 -8.71 14.30 -9.76
C SER A 217 -7.73 14.53 -8.60
N PRO A 218 -6.53 13.92 -8.63
CA PRO A 218 -5.46 14.29 -7.71
C PRO A 218 -4.76 15.59 -8.13
N PHE A 219 -5.04 16.10 -9.34
CA PHE A 219 -4.54 17.37 -9.85
C PHE A 219 -5.58 18.46 -9.57
N GLY A 220 -5.18 19.51 -8.85
CA GLY A 220 -6.02 20.66 -8.50
C GLY A 220 -6.30 21.61 -9.66
#